data_AF-A0A7W5QLN1-F1
#
_entry.id   AF-A0A7W5QLN1-F1
#
_cell.length_a   1.000
_cell.length_b   1.000
_cell.length_c   1.000
_cell.angle_alpha   90.00
_cell.angle_beta   90.00
_cell.angle_gamma   90.00
#
_symmetry.space_group_name_H-M   'P 1'
#
loop_
_entity.id
_entity.type
_entity.pdbx_description
1 polymer ?
#
loop_
_entity_poly.entity_id
_entity_poly.type
_entity_poly.pdbx_seq_one_letter_code
_entity_poly.pdbx_strand_id
1 'polypeptide(L)'
;MAAAQRELRCAPNQHVTLVDIRAIDIQAQDSVDAFQRVVGDPATASRRLAFVVGLSLARGQIRRAAEIRGAAFFATPAEAETWLLSDAPLPA
;
A
#
# COMPACT_ATOMS: atom_id res chain seq x y z
N MET A 1 3.69 7.52 6.61
CA MET A 1 3.63 6.05 6.74
C MET A 1 4.57 5.54 7.82
N ALA A 2 5.89 5.75 7.69
CA ALA A 2 6.88 5.26 8.67
C ALA A 2 6.65 5.72 10.12
N ALA A 3 6.13 6.94 10.35
CA ALA A 3 5.82 7.42 11.70
C ALA A 3 4.68 6.63 12.35
N ALA A 4 3.58 6.39 11.63
CA ALA A 4 2.40 5.67 12.14
C ALA A 4 2.70 4.19 12.43
N GLN A 5 3.65 3.57 11.72
CA GLN A 5 4.05 2.18 11.95
C GLN A 5 4.72 1.97 13.31
N ARG A 6 5.37 2.99 13.87
CA ARG A 6 6.03 2.92 15.19
C ARG A 6 5.04 2.89 16.36
N GLU A 7 3.79 3.27 16.14
CA GLU A 7 2.75 3.32 17.17
C GLU A 7 1.92 2.02 17.22
N LEU A 8 2.18 1.09 16.31
CA LEU A 8 1.48 -0.18 16.25
C LEU A 8 1.84 -1.06 17.46
N ARG A 9 0.82 -1.60 18.14
CA ARG A 9 0.97 -2.49 19.30
C ARG A 9 1.17 -3.97 18.91
N CYS A 10 1.31 -4.27 17.62
CA CYS A 10 1.55 -5.62 17.11
C CYS A 10 3.04 -5.86 16.84
N ALA A 11 3.44 -7.13 16.72
CA ALA A 11 4.80 -7.46 16.30
C ALA A 11 5.07 -6.93 14.87
N PRO A 12 6.35 -6.72 14.50
CA PRO A 12 6.72 -6.34 13.14
C PRO A 12 6.03 -7.23 12.10
N ASN A 13 5.59 -6.63 11.00
CA ASN A 13 4.95 -7.31 9.86
C ASN A 13 3.61 -8.03 10.15
N GLN A 14 3.05 -7.91 11.36
CA GLN A 14 1.72 -8.48 11.68
C GLN A 14 0.54 -7.53 11.44
N HIS A 15 0.82 -6.28 11.09
CA HIS A 15 -0.21 -5.32 10.70
C HIS A 15 -0.59 -5.46 9.23
N VAL A 16 -1.78 -4.98 8.89
CA VAL A 16 -2.23 -4.75 7.52
C VAL A 16 -2.26 -3.25 7.28
N THR A 17 -2.00 -2.83 6.04
CA THR A 17 -1.91 -1.41 5.69
C THR A 17 -2.87 -1.10 4.54
N LEU A 18 -3.75 -0.13 4.77
CA LEU A 18 -4.56 0.50 3.73
C LEU A 18 -3.97 1.88 3.42
N VAL A 19 -3.72 2.15 2.15
CA VAL A 19 -3.27 3.46 1.68
C VAL A 19 -4.30 4.00 0.70
N ASP A 20 -5.05 5.02 1.12
CA ASP A 20 -5.99 5.74 0.26
C ASP A 20 -5.30 6.93 -0.41
N ILE A 21 -5.21 6.86 -1.73
CA ILE A 21 -4.55 7.85 -2.59
C ILE A 21 -5.48 8.37 -3.68
N ARG A 22 -6.80 8.19 -3.53
CA ARG A 22 -7.80 8.64 -4.52
C ARG A 22 -7.79 10.15 -4.75
N ALA A 23 -7.49 10.93 -3.70
CA ALA A 23 -7.43 12.40 -3.75
C ALA A 23 -6.01 12.94 -3.98
N ILE A 24 -5.04 12.06 -4.23
CA ILE A 24 -3.65 12.46 -4.41
C ILE A 24 -3.40 12.72 -5.91
N ASP A 25 -2.99 13.94 -6.21
CA ASP A 25 -2.56 14.37 -7.53
C ASP A 25 -1.03 14.17 -7.63
N ILE A 26 -0.58 12.92 -7.89
CA ILE A 26 0.87 12.64 -8.03
C ILE A 26 1.31 13.13 -9.40
N GLN A 27 1.84 14.35 -9.44
CA GLN A 27 2.46 14.94 -10.63
C GLN A 27 4.00 14.84 -10.60
N ALA A 28 4.62 14.57 -9.44
CA ALA A 28 6.07 14.60 -9.26
C ALA A 28 6.69 13.20 -9.10
N GLN A 29 7.68 12.88 -9.96
CA GLN A 29 8.46 11.64 -9.93
C GLN A 29 9.10 11.38 -8.55
N ASP A 30 9.57 12.42 -7.87
CA ASP A 30 10.19 12.31 -6.53
C ASP A 30 9.26 11.72 -5.48
N SER A 31 7.95 11.99 -5.59
CA SER A 31 6.95 11.41 -4.68
C SER A 31 6.74 9.92 -4.94
N VAL A 32 6.86 9.49 -6.20
CA VAL A 32 6.82 8.06 -6.58
C VAL A 32 8.06 7.35 -6.05
N ASP A 33 9.23 7.95 -6.18
CA ASP A 33 10.49 7.36 -5.72
C ASP A 33 10.55 7.26 -4.19
N ALA A 34 10.12 8.31 -3.47
CA ALA A 34 10.01 8.27 -2.01
C ALA A 34 9.03 7.18 -1.56
N PHE A 35 7.91 7.03 -2.27
CA PHE A 35 6.94 5.99 -2.02
C PHE A 35 7.50 4.59 -2.28
N GLN A 36 8.23 4.37 -3.39
CA GLN A 36 8.90 3.11 -3.69
C GLN A 36 9.86 2.69 -2.58
N ARG A 37 10.65 3.63 -2.03
CA ARG A 37 11.56 3.35 -0.90
C ARG A 37 10.79 2.90 0.33
N VAL A 38 9.70 3.59 0.66
CA VAL A 38 8.87 3.26 1.82
C VAL A 38 8.17 1.93 1.64
N VAL A 39 7.68 1.60 0.45
CA VAL A 39 7.06 0.29 0.17
C VAL A 39 8.12 -0.81 0.14
N GLY A 40 9.34 -0.55 -0.34
CA GLY A 40 10.43 -1.51 -0.48
C GLY A 40 11.26 -1.80 0.79
N ASP A 41 11.12 -0.98 1.85
CA ASP A 41 11.84 -1.15 3.12
C ASP A 41 11.31 -2.33 3.96
N PRO A 42 12.08 -3.39 4.25
CA PRO A 42 11.62 -4.51 5.09
C PRO A 42 11.12 -4.10 6.48
N ALA A 43 11.57 -2.97 7.02
CA ALA A 43 11.15 -2.46 8.32
C ALA A 43 9.71 -1.89 8.31
N THR A 44 9.20 -1.54 7.13
CA THR A 44 7.82 -1.05 6.92
C THR A 44 6.92 -2.14 6.33
N ALA A 45 7.38 -3.39 6.25
CA ALA A 45 6.60 -4.46 5.67
C ALA A 45 5.34 -4.75 6.51
N SER A 46 4.24 -4.99 5.82
CA SER A 46 2.95 -5.36 6.39
C SER A 46 2.51 -6.71 5.84
N ARG A 47 1.75 -7.50 6.62
CA ARG A 47 1.21 -8.80 6.20
C ARG A 47 0.46 -8.70 4.88
N ARG A 48 -0.32 -7.63 4.71
CA ARG A 48 -1.01 -7.26 3.46
C ARG A 48 -0.99 -5.75 3.29
N LEU A 49 -0.81 -5.31 2.04
CA LEU A 49 -0.76 -3.91 1.65
C LEU A 49 -1.79 -3.66 0.53
N ALA A 50 -2.75 -2.78 0.78
CA ALA A 50 -3.80 -2.44 -0.17
C ALA A 50 -3.76 -0.95 -0.53
N PHE A 51 -3.91 -0.66 -1.81
CA PHE A 51 -4.00 0.69 -2.35
C PHE A 51 -5.40 0.97 -2.86
N VAL A 52 -6.01 2.07 -2.40
CA VAL A 52 -7.25 2.58 -2.98
C VAL A 52 -6.88 3.70 -3.94
N VAL A 53 -7.11 3.49 -5.24
CA VAL A 53 -6.67 4.38 -6.33
C VAL A 53 -7.86 4.94 -7.11
N GLY A 54 -7.78 6.22 -7.47
CA GLY A 54 -8.71 6.86 -8.40
C GLY A 54 -8.34 6.57 -9.87
N LEU A 55 -9.08 7.17 -10.81
CA LEU A 55 -8.85 7.07 -12.27
C LEU A 55 -7.59 7.80 -12.78
N SER A 56 -6.66 8.20 -11.91
CA SER A 56 -5.52 9.06 -12.28
C SER A 56 -4.36 8.29 -12.91
N LEU A 57 -3.54 9.00 -13.70
CA LEU A 57 -2.30 8.52 -14.33
C LEU A 57 -1.30 7.91 -13.31
N ALA A 58 -1.37 8.35 -12.06
CA ALA A 58 -0.61 7.81 -10.94
C ALA A 58 -0.78 6.28 -10.78
N ARG A 59 -1.92 5.71 -11.21
CA ARG A 59 -2.18 4.27 -11.17
C ARG A 59 -1.07 3.45 -11.85
N GLY A 60 -0.53 3.93 -12.96
CA GLY A 60 0.51 3.20 -13.71
C GLY A 60 1.88 3.22 -13.05
N GLN A 61 2.23 4.31 -12.37
CA GLN A 61 3.52 4.43 -11.65
C GLN A 61 3.48 3.68 -10.32
N ILE A 62 2.37 3.77 -9.60
CA ILE A 62 2.19 3.11 -8.30
C ILE A 62 2.06 1.60 -8.48
N ARG A 63 1.39 1.12 -9.54
CA ARG A 63 1.31 -0.31 -9.83
C ARG A 63 2.69 -0.92 -10.02
N ARG A 64 3.54 -0.29 -10.83
CA ARG A 64 4.94 -0.74 -11.03
C ARG A 64 5.77 -0.65 -9.75
N ALA A 65 5.55 0.39 -8.94
CA ALA A 65 6.23 0.55 -7.65
C ALA A 65 5.87 -0.55 -6.64
N ALA A 66 4.62 -1.01 -6.63
CA ALA A 66 4.10 -1.93 -5.62
C ALA A 66 4.09 -3.41 -6.05
N GLU A 67 4.31 -3.71 -7.34
CA GLU A 67 4.48 -5.08 -7.88
C GLU A 67 5.56 -5.88 -7.12
N ILE A 68 6.51 -5.20 -6.48
CA ILE A 68 7.60 -5.81 -5.71
C ILE A 68 7.12 -6.49 -4.40
N ARG A 69 5.88 -6.25 -3.93
CA ARG A 69 5.46 -6.60 -2.55
C ARG A 69 4.13 -7.35 -2.39
N GLY A 70 3.57 -7.96 -3.45
CA GLY A 70 2.26 -8.61 -3.34
C GLY A 70 1.14 -7.66 -2.90
N ALA A 71 1.29 -6.37 -3.24
CA ALA A 71 0.31 -5.35 -2.94
C ALA A 71 -0.90 -5.47 -3.88
N ALA A 72 -2.09 -5.21 -3.36
CA ALA A 72 -3.33 -5.24 -4.11
C ALA A 72 -3.89 -3.83 -4.32
N PHE A 73 -4.62 -3.63 -5.43
CA PHE A 73 -5.19 -2.35 -5.84
C PHE A 73 -6.71 -2.44 -5.94
N PHE A 74 -7.39 -1.45 -5.39
CA PHE A 74 -8.85 -1.40 -5.29
C PHE A 74 -9.38 -0.03 -5.71
N ALA A 75 -10.64 0.01 -6.16
CA ALA A 75 -11.33 1.26 -6.48
C ALA A 75 -11.98 1.87 -5.24
N THR A 76 -12.37 1.04 -4.27
CA THR A 76 -13.07 1.46 -3.06
C THR A 76 -12.34 1.03 -1.78
N PRO A 77 -12.47 1.81 -0.69
CA PRO A 77 -11.94 1.40 0.62
C PRO A 77 -12.57 0.09 1.13
N ALA A 78 -13.86 -0.12 0.90
CA ALA A 78 -14.57 -1.30 1.38
C ALA A 78 -14.01 -2.61 0.78
N GLU A 79 -13.70 -2.62 -0.52
CA GLU A 79 -13.05 -3.76 -1.17
C GLU A 79 -11.64 -4.02 -0.60
N ALA A 80 -10.88 -2.95 -0.39
CA ALA A 80 -9.53 -3.03 0.18
C ALA A 80 -9.55 -3.58 1.61
N GLU A 81 -10.44 -3.08 2.47
CA GLU A 81 -10.60 -3.54 3.85
C GLU A 81 -10.98 -5.02 3.92
N THR A 82 -11.95 -5.43 3.09
CA THR A 82 -12.37 -6.84 3.00
C THR A 82 -11.19 -7.75 2.65
N TRP A 83 -10.35 -7.33 1.70
CA TRP A 83 -9.17 -8.10 1.32
C TRP A 83 -8.08 -8.07 2.40
N LEU A 84 -7.83 -6.93 3.05
CA LEU A 84 -6.82 -6.80 4.11
C LEU A 84 -7.15 -7.69 5.32
N LEU A 85 -8.43 -7.75 5.68
CA LEU A 85 -8.90 -8.46 6.88
C LEU A 85 -9.25 -9.93 6.61
N SER A 86 -9.25 -10.37 5.35
CA SER A 86 -9.45 -11.77 5.01
C SER A 86 -8.37 -12.68 5.62
N ASP A 87 -8.66 -13.97 5.80
CA ASP A 87 -7.63 -14.98 6.11
C ASP A 87 -7.21 -15.79 4.87
N ALA A 88 -7.70 -15.43 3.69
CA ALA A 88 -7.32 -16.09 2.45
C ALA A 88 -5.80 -15.93 2.16
N PRO A 89 -5.11 -16.98 1.71
CA PRO A 89 -3.70 -16.86 1.33
C PRO A 89 -3.52 -15.80 0.23
N LEU A 90 -2.39 -15.08 0.27
CA LEU A 90 -2.06 -14.10 -0.77
C LEU A 90 -1.96 -14.80 -2.13
N PRO A 91 -2.52 -14.22 -3.20
CA PRO A 91 -2.30 -14.75 -4.54
C PRO A 91 -0.80 -14.72 -4.86
N ALA A 92 -0.30 -15.79 -5.49
CA ALA A 92 1.10 -15.98 -5.83
C ALA A 92 1.59 -14.97 -6.87
#